data_AF-A0A1J6KY71-F1
#
_entry.id   AF-A0A1J6KY71-F1
#
_cell.length_a   1.000
_cell.length_b   1.000
_cell.length_c   1.000
_cell.angle_alpha   90.00
_cell.angle_beta   90.00
_cell.angle_gamma   90.00
#
_symmetry.space_group_name_H-M   'P 1'
#
loop_
_entity.id
_entity.type
_entity.pdbx_description
1 polymer ?
#
loop_
_entity_poly.entity_id
_entity_poly.type
_entity_poly.pdbx_seq_one_letter_code
_entity_poly.pdbx_strand_id
1 'polypeptide(L)'
;MVTLSGAHTIGRARCSTFSSRVNGGSNSDMNLDFLHSQQQLRSVSDTNTTLANLDDMTPSTFDNQYYVNLLSGKGLLVSDQVLATGNDNTREIVQTYVDDPSAFF
;
A
#
# COMPACT_ATOMS: atom_id res chain seq x y z
N MET A 1 7.15 9.15 -10.95
CA MET A 1 6.07 9.19 -9.94
C MET A 1 6.16 7.89 -9.13
N VAL A 2 7.28 7.67 -8.42
CA VAL A 2 7.56 6.46 -7.60
C VAL A 2 8.16 6.91 -6.27
N THR A 3 9.16 7.79 -6.32
CA THR A 3 9.81 8.41 -5.15
C THR A 3 8.81 9.20 -4.29
N LEU A 4 8.02 10.09 -4.90
CA LEU A 4 7.03 10.89 -4.14
C LEU A 4 5.92 10.04 -3.52
N SER A 5 5.57 8.91 -4.13
CA SER A 5 4.60 7.98 -3.56
C SER A 5 5.13 7.31 -2.29
N GLY A 6 6.45 7.26 -2.10
CA GLY A 6 7.10 6.82 -0.87
C GLY A 6 6.70 7.61 0.37
N ALA A 7 6.17 8.84 0.22
CA ALA A 7 5.59 9.58 1.35
C ALA A 7 4.44 8.84 2.05
N HIS A 8 3.80 7.87 1.38
CA HIS A 8 2.80 6.99 1.97
C HIS A 8 3.37 5.95 2.95
N THR A 9 4.69 5.91 3.20
CA THR A 9 5.27 5.21 4.36
C THR A 9 4.71 5.71 5.69
N ILE A 10 4.22 6.96 5.74
CA ILE A 10 3.52 7.53 6.88
C ILE A 10 2.12 7.99 6.53
N GLY A 11 1.25 8.01 7.53
CA GLY A 11 -0.09 8.59 7.42
C GLY A 11 -1.19 7.56 7.19
N ARG A 12 -2.39 8.06 6.87
CA ARG A 12 -3.63 7.28 6.89
C ARG A 12 -4.53 7.64 5.72
N ALA A 13 -5.30 6.66 5.25
CA ALA A 13 -6.35 6.83 4.26
C ALA A 13 -7.71 6.43 4.84
N ARG A 14 -8.78 7.05 4.33
CA ARG A 14 -10.15 6.65 4.66
C ARG A 14 -10.51 5.36 3.93
N CYS A 15 -11.31 4.51 4.58
CA CYS A 15 -11.76 3.26 3.97
C CYS A 15 -12.52 3.45 2.65
N SER A 16 -13.23 4.57 2.48
CA SER A 16 -13.88 4.92 1.22
C SER A 16 -12.89 5.01 0.05
N THR A 17 -11.67 5.48 0.28
CA THR A 17 -10.63 5.69 -0.75
C THR A 17 -10.09 4.39 -1.35
N PHE A 18 -10.06 3.29 -0.59
CA PHE A 18 -9.54 1.99 -1.05
C PHE A 18 -10.61 0.88 -1.08
N SER A 19 -11.87 1.26 -0.88
CA SER A 19 -13.01 0.35 -0.83
C SER A 19 -13.18 -0.50 -2.09
N SER A 20 -12.92 0.10 -3.25
CA SER A 20 -12.99 -0.57 -4.55
C SER A 20 -11.97 -1.70 -4.67
N ARG A 21 -10.78 -1.55 -4.09
CA ARG A 21 -9.73 -2.57 -4.14
C ARG A 21 -10.04 -3.74 -3.23
N VAL A 22 -10.53 -3.48 -2.02
CA VAL A 22 -10.88 -4.52 -1.03
C VAL A 22 -12.14 -5.29 -1.45
N ASN A 23 -13.11 -4.63 -2.10
CA ASN A 23 -14.33 -5.28 -2.59
C ASN A 23 -14.16 -5.87 -4.00
N GLY A 24 -13.14 -5.43 -4.73
CA GLY A 24 -12.98 -5.69 -6.16
C GLY A 24 -12.76 -7.15 -6.51
N GLY A 25 -12.25 -7.98 -5.58
CA GLY A 25 -12.23 -9.45 -5.65
C GLY A 25 -11.53 -10.13 -6.85
N SER A 26 -11.20 -9.40 -7.92
CA SER A 26 -10.86 -9.97 -9.22
C SER A 26 -9.51 -9.53 -9.79
N ASN A 27 -8.76 -8.66 -9.12
CA ASN A 27 -7.37 -8.33 -9.47
C ASN A 27 -6.43 -8.94 -8.42
N SER A 28 -5.77 -10.04 -8.82
CA SER A 28 -4.97 -11.04 -8.11
C SER A 28 -3.77 -10.57 -7.26
N ASP A 29 -3.62 -9.27 -7.02
CA ASP A 29 -2.34 -8.70 -6.57
C ASP A 29 -2.34 -8.24 -5.12
N MET A 30 -3.47 -8.41 -4.41
CA MET A 30 -3.55 -8.13 -2.97
C MET A 30 -3.22 -9.38 -2.17
N ASN A 31 -2.35 -9.24 -1.19
CA ASN A 31 -2.07 -10.30 -0.22
C ASN A 31 -3.35 -10.70 0.54
N LEU A 32 -3.61 -12.01 0.66
CA LEU A 32 -4.87 -12.51 1.23
C LEU A 32 -5.05 -12.15 2.71
N ASP A 33 -4.00 -12.24 3.52
CA ASP A 33 -4.08 -11.89 4.94
C ASP A 33 -4.33 -10.39 5.12
N PHE A 34 -3.69 -9.57 4.29
CA PHE A 34 -3.92 -8.13 4.26
C PHE A 34 -5.35 -7.79 3.79
N LEU A 35 -5.86 -8.48 2.78
CA LEU A 35 -7.25 -8.32 2.33
C LEU A 35 -8.23 -8.60 3.47
N HIS A 36 -8.04 -9.71 4.19
CA HIS A 36 -8.89 -10.07 5.33
C HIS A 36 -8.82 -9.03 6.45
N SER A 37 -7.62 -8.49 6.78
CA SER A 37 -7.48 -7.45 7.79
C SER A 37 -8.22 -6.17 7.40
N GLN A 38 -8.14 -5.75 6.13
CA GLN A 38 -8.85 -4.58 5.63
C GLN A 38 -10.37 -4.79 5.57
N GLN A 39 -10.85 -6.00 5.27
CA GLN A 39 -12.27 -6.35 5.32
C GLN A 39 -12.81 -6.29 6.77
N GLN A 40 -12.05 -6.82 7.73
CA GLN A 40 -12.42 -6.78 9.14
C GLN A 40 -12.45 -5.36 9.68
N LEU A 41 -11.47 -4.53 9.35
CA LEU A 41 -11.47 -3.11 9.74
C LEU A 41 -12.74 -2.38 9.26
N ARG A 42 -13.19 -2.70 8.04
CA ARG A 42 -14.35 -2.08 7.40
C ARG A 42 -15.70 -2.61 7.87
N SER A 43 -15.76 -3.78 8.50
CA SER A 43 -17.02 -4.36 8.99
C SER A 43 -17.44 -3.80 10.36
N VAL A 44 -16.50 -3.22 11.11
CA VAL A 44 -16.72 -2.77 12.50
C VAL A 44 -17.20 -1.31 12.57
N SER A 45 -17.06 -0.50 11.52
CA SER A 45 -17.28 0.95 11.60
C SER A 45 -17.71 1.59 10.28
N ASP A 46 -18.21 2.83 10.35
CA ASP A 46 -18.57 3.61 9.16
C ASP A 46 -17.33 3.84 8.28
N THR A 47 -17.38 3.35 7.04
CA THR A 47 -16.29 3.43 6.06
C THR A 47 -15.87 4.87 5.72
N ASN A 48 -16.72 5.87 5.98
CA ASN A 48 -16.39 7.28 5.74
C ASN A 48 -15.50 7.89 6.82
N THR A 49 -15.57 7.37 8.05
CA THR A 49 -14.79 7.87 9.20
C THR A 49 -13.63 6.94 9.56
N THR A 50 -13.71 5.67 9.18
CA THR A 50 -12.68 4.67 9.48
C THR A 50 -11.41 4.95 8.68
N LEU A 51 -10.29 4.98 9.39
CA LEU A 51 -8.96 5.23 8.83
C LEU A 51 -8.12 3.95 8.91
N ALA A 52 -7.38 3.65 7.85
CA ALA A 52 -6.32 2.65 7.82
C ALA A 52 -4.97 3.34 7.64
N ASN A 53 -3.91 2.74 8.17
CA ASN A 53 -2.56 3.20 7.93
C ASN A 53 -2.17 2.91 6.47
N LEU A 54 -1.47 3.85 5.84
CA LEU A 54 -0.94 3.65 4.49
C LEU A 54 0.22 2.63 4.48
N ASP A 55 1.00 2.61 5.57
CA ASP A 55 1.96 1.57 5.92
C ASP A 55 1.48 0.82 7.17
N ASP A 56 1.17 -0.47 7.04
CA ASP A 56 0.67 -1.28 8.15
C ASP A 56 1.79 -1.78 9.08
N MET A 57 3.05 -1.71 8.64
CA MET A 57 4.19 -2.24 9.36
C MET A 57 4.91 -1.15 10.15
N THR A 58 5.08 0.06 9.58
CA THR A 58 5.77 1.20 10.23
C THR A 58 4.98 2.52 10.11
N PRO A 59 3.73 2.59 10.61
CA PRO A 59 2.77 3.67 10.29
C PRO A 59 3.19 5.11 10.65
N SER A 60 4.20 5.27 11.49
CA SER A 60 4.71 6.56 11.98
C SER A 60 6.20 6.78 11.74
N THR A 61 6.87 5.86 11.02
CA THR A 61 8.29 5.98 10.70
C THR A 61 8.42 6.25 9.21
N PHE A 62 9.24 7.24 8.84
CA PHE A 62 9.54 7.48 7.43
C PHE A 62 10.71 6.57 7.03
N ASP A 63 10.40 5.49 6.32
CA ASP A 63 11.38 4.49 5.87
C ASP A 63 10.95 3.87 4.52
N ASN A 64 11.70 2.87 4.04
CA ASN A 64 11.41 2.21 2.77
C ASN A 64 10.40 1.05 2.89
N GLN A 65 9.80 0.83 4.08
CA GLN A 65 8.84 -0.25 4.31
C GLN A 65 7.61 -0.16 3.39
N TYR A 66 7.26 1.06 2.96
CA TYR A 66 6.28 1.30 1.91
C TYR A 66 6.55 0.44 0.67
N TYR A 67 7.78 0.45 0.16
CA TYR A 67 8.15 -0.29 -1.06
C TYR A 67 8.18 -1.81 -0.81
N VAL A 68 8.60 -2.23 0.38
CA VAL A 68 8.54 -3.65 0.81
C VAL A 68 7.09 -4.15 0.82
N ASN A 69 6.16 -3.32 1.29
CA ASN A 69 4.74 -3.63 1.30
C ASN A 69 4.20 -3.77 -0.14
N LEU A 70 4.62 -2.92 -1.08
CA LEU A 70 4.18 -3.03 -2.48
C LEU A 70 4.59 -4.36 -3.12
N LEU A 71 5.84 -4.79 -2.94
CA LEU A 71 6.31 -6.08 -3.46
C LEU A 71 5.59 -7.27 -2.81
N SER A 72 5.11 -7.09 -1.58
CA SER A 72 4.33 -8.10 -0.85
C SER A 72 2.83 -8.09 -1.19
N GLY A 73 2.37 -7.25 -2.12
CA GLY A 73 0.95 -7.09 -2.43
C GLY A 73 0.13 -6.39 -1.33
N LYS A 74 0.81 -5.66 -0.44
CA LYS A 74 0.25 -4.98 0.73
C LYS A 74 0.18 -3.46 0.60
N GLY A 75 0.30 -2.91 -0.62
CA GLY A 75 -0.08 -1.50 -0.82
C GLY A 75 -1.55 -1.32 -0.39
N LEU A 76 -1.96 -0.15 0.08
CA LEU A 76 -3.36 0.09 0.43
C LEU A 76 -4.16 0.61 -0.76
N LEU A 77 -3.66 1.66 -1.43
CA LEU A 77 -4.33 2.29 -2.55
C LEU A 77 -4.04 1.56 -3.87
N VAL A 78 -4.95 1.66 -4.83
CA VAL A 78 -4.70 1.13 -6.20
C VAL A 78 -3.52 1.85 -6.86
N SER A 79 -3.42 3.17 -6.64
CA SER A 79 -2.33 4.02 -7.14
C SER A 79 -0.96 3.64 -6.58
N ASP A 80 -0.92 3.02 -5.41
CA ASP A 80 0.33 2.52 -4.82
C ASP A 80 0.69 1.16 -5.41
N GLN A 81 -0.25 0.22 -5.42
CA GLN A 81 0.03 -1.16 -5.86
C GLN A 81 0.45 -1.23 -7.33
N VAL A 82 -0.11 -0.36 -8.18
CA VAL A 82 0.23 -0.31 -9.60
C VAL A 82 1.70 0.02 -9.85
N LEU A 83 2.42 0.62 -8.90
CA LEU A 83 3.86 0.87 -9.05
C LEU A 83 4.66 -0.44 -9.09
N ALA A 84 4.19 -1.50 -8.42
CA ALA A 84 4.84 -2.81 -8.38
C ALA A 84 4.26 -3.83 -9.38
N THR A 85 3.05 -3.59 -9.91
CA THR A 85 2.34 -4.54 -10.78
C THR A 85 2.04 -4.02 -12.19
N GLY A 86 2.02 -2.71 -12.41
CA GLY A 86 1.55 -2.11 -13.65
C GLY A 86 2.59 -1.97 -14.78
N ASN A 87 3.88 -1.83 -14.45
CA ASN A 87 4.96 -1.67 -15.43
C ASN A 87 6.32 -2.12 -14.85
N ASP A 88 7.17 -2.73 -15.68
CA ASP A 88 8.48 -3.23 -15.27
C ASP A 88 9.45 -2.13 -14.84
N ASN A 89 9.43 -0.95 -15.49
CA ASN A 89 10.32 0.17 -15.14
C ASN A 89 9.99 0.72 -13.75
N THR A 90 8.70 0.85 -13.39
CA THR A 90 8.33 1.31 -12.04
C THR A 90 8.63 0.24 -11.01
N ARG A 91 8.41 -1.04 -11.35
CA ARG A 91 8.73 -2.17 -10.48
C ARG A 91 10.23 -2.27 -10.19
N GLU A 92 11.09 -2.00 -11.17
CA GLU A 92 12.56 -1.97 -10.99
C GLU A 92 12.99 -0.86 -10.02
N ILE A 93 12.38 0.32 -10.11
CA ILE A 93 12.63 1.41 -9.14
C ILE A 93 12.16 1.01 -7.74
N VAL A 94 10.98 0.39 -7.63
CA VAL A 94 10.48 -0.15 -6.34
C VAL A 94 11.46 -1.17 -5.75
N GLN A 95 11.96 -2.09 -6.57
CA GLN A 95 12.96 -3.08 -6.15
C GLN A 95 14.26 -2.42 -5.70
N THR A 96 14.72 -1.40 -6.41
CA THR A 96 15.92 -0.63 -6.03
C THR A 96 15.75 0.02 -4.66
N TYR A 97 14.61 0.61 -4.37
CA TYR A 97 14.34 1.21 -3.06
C TYR A 97 14.17 0.20 -1.92
N VAL A 98 13.84 -1.06 -2.24
CA VAL A 98 13.84 -2.16 -1.28
C VAL A 98 15.27 -2.64 -1.00
N ASP A 99 16.08 -2.82 -2.05
CA ASP A 99 17.44 -3.37 -1.94
C ASP A 99 18.45 -2.35 -1.40
N ASP A 100 18.25 -1.07 -1.73
CA ASP A 100 19.05 0.06 -1.27
C ASP A 100 18.15 1.18 -0.71
N PRO A 101 17.86 1.17 0.61
CA PRO A 101 17.10 2.23 1.25
C PRO A 101 17.71 3.62 1.04
N SER A 102 19.03 3.72 0.89
CA SER A 102 19.70 5.01 0.69
C SER A 102 19.42 5.64 -0.67
N ALA A 103 19.01 4.84 -1.67
CA ALA A 103 18.55 5.34 -2.96
C ALA A 103 17.13 5.97 -2.90
N PHE A 104 16.35 5.64 -1.87
CA PHE A 104 15.05 6.26 -1.63
C PHE A 104 15.17 7.61 -0.92
N PHE A 105 16.08 7.72 0.05
CA PHE A 105 16.32 8.92 0.86
C PHE A 105 17.07 10.02 0.09
#